data_AF-A0A627UP35-F1
#
_entry.id   AF-A0A627UP35-F1
#
_cell.length_a   1.000
_cell.length_b   1.000
_cell.length_c   1.000
_cell.angle_alpha   90.00
_cell.angle_beta   90.00
_cell.angle_gamma   90.00
#
_symmetry.space_group_name_H-M   'P 1'
#
loop_
_entity.id
_entity.type
_entity.pdbx_description
1 polymer ?
#
loop_
_entity_poly.entity_id
_entity_poly.type
_entity_poly.pdbx_seq_one_letter_code
_entity_poly.pdbx_strand_id
1 'polypeptide(L)'
;SWITEGKNTMAGAMRSVLSDMFREAIVEGHIVKNPVEATRIPEIKVARERLQLETYNATRAAAEHMPAWFPLAMDLALVTGQRREDIVNMKFSDVFDNRLYVTQIKTGMKIAIPLSLTL
;
A
#
# COMPACT_ATOMS: atom_id res chain seq x y z
N SER A 1 2.24 -22.65 14.94
CA SER A 1 3.04 -22.12 13.81
C SER A 1 2.21 -21.04 13.15
N TRP A 2 2.81 -19.95 12.64
CA TRP A 2 2.04 -18.87 11.99
C TRP A 2 1.08 -19.39 10.90
N ILE A 3 1.45 -20.47 10.20
CA ILE A 3 0.61 -21.13 9.20
C ILE A 3 -0.64 -21.79 9.82
N THR A 4 -0.49 -22.47 10.97
CA THR A 4 -1.63 -23.10 11.66
C THR A 4 -2.61 -22.09 12.24
N GLU A 5 -2.15 -20.85 12.46
CA GLU A 5 -2.96 -19.72 12.91
C GLU A 5 -3.54 -18.89 11.74
N GLY A 6 -3.35 -19.33 10.48
CA GLY A 6 -3.82 -18.61 9.29
C GLY A 6 -3.02 -17.34 8.94
N LYS A 7 -1.90 -17.09 9.60
CA LYS A 7 -1.06 -15.89 9.45
C LYS A 7 0.04 -16.11 8.41
N ASN A 8 -0.34 -16.55 7.21
CA ASN A 8 0.61 -16.96 6.16
C ASN A 8 1.52 -15.81 5.68
N THR A 9 1.02 -14.58 5.63
CA THR A 9 1.85 -13.41 5.28
C THR A 9 2.99 -13.20 6.28
N MET A 10 2.71 -13.36 7.58
CA MET A 10 3.73 -13.25 8.63
C MET A 10 4.74 -14.40 8.55
N ALA A 11 4.25 -15.62 8.30
CA ALA A 11 5.11 -16.78 8.06
C ALA A 11 6.08 -16.54 6.89
N GLY A 12 5.57 -15.99 5.78
CA GLY A 12 6.36 -15.68 4.59
C GLY A 12 7.39 -14.58 4.85
N ALA A 13 6.98 -13.49 5.51
CA ALA A 13 7.87 -12.39 5.86
C ALA A 13 9.02 -12.85 6.78
N MET A 14 8.70 -13.61 7.83
CA MET A 14 9.69 -14.15 8.76
C MET A 14 10.67 -15.10 8.05
N ARG A 15 10.17 -15.98 7.18
CA ARG A 15 11.02 -16.86 6.37
C ARG A 15 11.94 -16.04 5.46
N SER A 16 11.44 -14.97 4.84
CA SER A 16 12.24 -14.10 3.98
C SER A 16 13.38 -13.44 4.74
N VAL A 17 13.09 -12.86 5.92
CA VAL A 17 14.09 -12.22 6.78
C VAL A 17 15.14 -13.24 7.23
N LEU A 18 14.71 -14.41 7.72
CA LEU A 18 15.64 -15.43 8.18
C LEU A 18 16.51 -15.98 7.04
N SER A 19 15.93 -16.14 5.85
CA SER A 19 16.68 -16.54 4.66
C SER A 19 17.76 -15.52 4.32
N ASP A 20 17.47 -14.23 4.48
CA ASP A 20 18.41 -13.14 4.20
C ASP A 20 19.56 -13.11 5.22
N MET A 21 19.25 -13.20 6.52
CA MET A 21 20.25 -13.28 7.58
C MET A 21 21.25 -14.43 7.38
N PHE A 22 20.76 -15.60 6.97
CA PHE A 22 21.64 -16.75 6.70
C PHE A 22 22.42 -16.62 5.39
N ARG A 23 21.98 -15.79 4.42
CA ARG A 23 22.82 -15.47 3.26
C ARG A 23 24.00 -14.61 3.68
N GLU A 24 23.79 -13.60 4.52
CA GLU A 24 24.88 -12.78 5.07
C GLU A 24 25.88 -13.63 5.86
N ALA A 25 25.39 -14.56 6.69
CA ALA A 25 26.26 -15.50 7.40
C ALA A 25 27.10 -16.41 6.47
N ILE A 26 26.62 -16.73 5.26
CA ILE A 26 27.40 -17.44 4.24
C ILE A 26 28.46 -16.53 3.64
N VAL A 27 28.11 -15.27 3.34
CA VAL A 27 29.04 -14.26 2.79
C VAL A 27 30.21 -14.02 3.76
N GLU A 28 29.92 -13.97 5.05
CA GLU A 28 30.94 -13.84 6.11
C GLU A 28 31.70 -15.15 6.41
N GLY A 29 31.30 -16.26 5.79
CA GLY A 29 31.97 -17.56 5.94
C GLY A 29 31.64 -18.31 7.24
N HIS A 30 30.62 -17.88 7.99
CA HIS A 30 30.19 -18.55 9.22
C HIS A 30 29.52 -19.90 8.96
N ILE A 31 28.81 -20.03 7.83
CA ILE A 31 28.15 -21.27 7.41
C ILE A 31 28.30 -21.47 5.89
N VAL A 32 28.08 -22.69 5.41
CA VAL A 32 28.25 -23.04 3.98
C VAL A 32 26.91 -23.15 3.23
N LYS A 33 25.80 -23.37 3.94
CA LYS A 33 24.48 -23.61 3.35
C LYS A 33 23.38 -22.96 4.16
N ASN A 34 22.41 -22.35 3.47
CA ASN A 34 21.28 -21.71 4.12
C ASN A 34 20.25 -22.75 4.57
N PRO A 35 20.00 -22.92 5.88
CA PRO A 35 19.04 -23.91 6.37
C PRO A 35 17.58 -23.59 6.00
N VAL A 36 17.27 -22.34 5.67
CA VAL A 36 15.91 -21.90 5.34
C VAL A 36 15.46 -22.39 3.98
N GLU A 37 16.38 -22.70 3.06
CA GLU A 37 16.05 -23.17 1.71
C GLU A 37 15.21 -24.44 1.70
N ALA A 38 15.46 -25.35 2.65
CA ALA A 38 14.72 -26.60 2.78
C ALA A 38 13.29 -26.42 3.34
N THR A 39 12.97 -25.23 3.86
CA THR A 39 11.65 -24.95 4.45
C THR A 39 10.63 -24.59 3.37
N ARG A 40 9.38 -25.00 3.56
CA ARG A 40 8.27 -24.73 2.63
C ARG A 40 7.94 -23.23 2.60
N ILE A 41 7.67 -22.72 1.41
CA ILE A 41 7.18 -21.35 1.21
C ILE A 41 5.68 -21.33 1.53
N PRO A 42 5.20 -20.46 2.44
CA PRO A 42 3.78 -20.32 2.70
C PRO A 42 3.02 -19.78 1.48
N GLU A 43 1.89 -20.38 1.13
CA GLU A 43 0.98 -19.84 0.11
C GLU A 43 0.20 -18.65 0.71
N ILE A 44 0.33 -17.49 0.08
CA ILE A 44 -0.34 -16.25 0.52
C ILE A 44 -1.44 -15.90 -0.47
N LYS A 45 -2.69 -15.99 -0.01
CA LYS A 45 -3.88 -15.52 -0.76
C LYS A 45 -4.31 -14.16 -0.20
N VAL A 46 -4.54 -13.20 -1.10
CA VAL A 46 -5.01 -11.86 -0.70
C VAL A 46 -6.48 -11.95 -0.30
N ALA A 47 -6.76 -11.74 0.99
CA ALA A 47 -8.12 -11.77 1.53
C ALA A 47 -8.91 -10.46 1.36
N ARG A 48 -8.23 -9.36 0.99
CA ARG A 48 -8.88 -8.05 0.82
C ARG A 48 -9.67 -8.02 -0.49
N GLU A 49 -10.98 -7.84 -0.38
CA GLU A 49 -11.88 -7.69 -1.52
C GLU A 49 -11.75 -6.33 -2.21
N ARG A 50 -12.21 -6.26 -3.47
CA ARG A 50 -12.29 -5.00 -4.22
C ARG A 50 -13.55 -4.25 -3.82
N LEU A 51 -13.44 -2.94 -3.64
CA LEU A 51 -14.57 -2.07 -3.38
C LEU A 51 -15.33 -1.79 -4.67
N GLN A 52 -16.62 -2.12 -4.71
CA GLN A 52 -17.50 -1.84 -5.84
C GLN A 52 -18.02 -0.40 -5.78
N LEU A 53 -18.37 0.17 -6.94
CA LEU A 53 -18.83 1.55 -7.04
C LEU A 53 -20.12 1.80 -6.24
N GLU A 54 -21.06 0.86 -6.26
CA GLU A 54 -22.30 0.94 -5.49
C GLU A 54 -22.02 1.02 -3.98
N THR A 55 -21.10 0.19 -3.49
CA THR A 55 -20.66 0.19 -2.09
C THR A 55 -19.90 1.48 -1.75
N TYR A 56 -19.07 1.99 -2.67
CA TYR A 56 -18.41 3.29 -2.50
C TYR A 56 -19.45 4.41 -2.33
N ASN A 57 -20.44 4.49 -3.22
CA ASN A 57 -21.47 5.54 -3.19
C ASN A 57 -22.27 5.50 -1.88
N ALA A 58 -22.67 4.32 -1.42
CA ALA A 58 -23.34 4.17 -0.12
C ALA A 58 -22.45 4.61 1.06
N THR A 59 -21.17 4.25 1.03
CA THR A 59 -20.20 4.67 2.07
C THR A 59 -19.96 6.17 2.04
N ARG A 60 -19.89 6.77 0.85
CA ARG A 60 -19.68 8.19 0.62
C ARG A 60 -20.88 9.04 1.06
N ALA A 61 -22.10 8.52 0.94
CA ALA A 61 -23.30 9.14 1.52
C ALA A 61 -23.28 9.07 3.05
N ALA A 62 -22.90 7.93 3.63
CA ALA A 62 -22.76 7.81 5.08
C ALA A 62 -21.69 8.77 5.64
N ALA A 63 -20.60 8.99 4.89
CA ALA A 63 -19.51 9.91 5.23
C ALA A 63 -19.93 11.38 5.35
N GLU A 64 -21.11 11.78 4.86
CA GLU A 64 -21.62 13.15 5.03
C GLU A 64 -21.90 13.51 6.50
N HIS A 65 -22.10 12.50 7.35
CA HIS A 65 -22.27 12.67 8.79
C HIS A 65 -20.93 12.74 9.55
N MET A 66 -19.80 12.62 8.86
CA MET A 66 -18.46 12.74 9.41
C MET A 66 -17.92 14.18 9.23
N PRO A 67 -16.76 14.52 9.81
CA PRO A 67 -16.16 15.83 9.57
C PRO A 67 -16.01 16.13 8.08
N ALA A 68 -16.28 17.37 7.68
CA ALA A 68 -16.38 17.78 6.27
C ALA A 68 -15.18 17.40 5.39
N TRP A 69 -13.99 17.26 5.97
CA TRP A 69 -12.78 16.84 5.25
C TRP A 69 -12.84 15.38 4.77
N PHE A 70 -13.57 14.50 5.45
CA PHE A 70 -13.56 13.05 5.18
C PHE A 70 -14.21 12.69 3.84
N PRO A 71 -15.46 13.11 3.52
CA PRO A 71 -16.03 12.88 2.20
C PRO A 71 -15.21 13.55 1.08
N LEU A 72 -14.64 14.73 1.31
CA LEU A 72 -13.76 15.40 0.35
C LEU A 72 -12.48 14.59 0.07
N ALA A 73 -11.88 14.00 1.12
CA ALA A 73 -10.71 13.14 0.97
C ALA A 73 -11.04 11.84 0.23
N MET A 74 -12.24 11.28 0.42
CA MET A 74 -12.71 10.13 -0.35
C MET A 74 -12.79 10.46 -1.85
N ASP A 75 -13.42 11.59 -2.18
CA ASP A 75 -13.59 12.03 -3.58
C ASP A 75 -12.23 12.33 -4.22
N LEU A 76 -11.36 13.02 -3.50
CA LEU A 76 -9.99 13.31 -3.96
C LEU A 76 -9.20 12.02 -4.20
N ALA A 77 -9.31 11.02 -3.32
CA ALA A 77 -8.67 9.72 -3.50
C ALA A 77 -9.21 8.96 -4.72
N LEU A 78 -10.53 9.01 -4.94
CA LEU A 78 -11.16 8.32 -6.06
C LEU A 78 -10.81 8.97 -7.41
N VAL A 79 -10.85 10.29 -7.51
CA VAL A 79 -10.55 11.04 -8.75
C VAL A 79 -9.05 10.97 -9.08
N THR A 80 -8.16 11.15 -8.10
CA THR A 80 -6.71 11.24 -8.35
C THR A 80 -6.01 9.88 -8.36
N GLY A 81 -6.63 8.83 -7.80
CA GLY A 81 -6.03 7.50 -7.68
C GLY A 81 -4.76 7.44 -6.82
N GLN A 82 -4.53 8.43 -5.96
CA GLN A 82 -3.32 8.50 -5.13
C GLN A 82 -3.44 7.66 -3.85
N ARG A 83 -2.29 7.29 -3.27
CA ARG A 83 -2.26 6.57 -1.99
C ARG A 83 -2.72 7.51 -0.88
N ARG A 84 -3.31 6.94 0.18
CA ARG A 84 -3.77 7.71 1.35
C ARG A 84 -2.70 8.64 1.92
N GLU A 85 -1.46 8.19 2.02
CA GLU A 85 -0.34 9.01 2.51
C GLU A 85 -0.01 10.20 1.60
N ASP A 86 -0.12 10.01 0.28
CA ASP A 86 0.09 11.08 -0.70
C ASP A 86 -1.04 12.11 -0.61
N ILE A 87 -2.30 11.66 -0.48
CA ILE A 87 -3.49 12.52 -0.30
C ILE A 87 -3.34 13.45 0.90
N VAL A 88 -2.91 12.92 2.05
CA VAL A 88 -2.74 13.70 3.29
C VAL A 88 -1.65 14.76 3.16
N ASN A 89 -0.68 14.59 2.26
CA ASN A 89 0.44 15.51 2.08
C ASN A 89 0.22 16.56 0.98
N MET A 90 -0.90 16.50 0.23
CA MET A 90 -1.22 17.48 -0.81
C MET A 90 -1.44 18.87 -0.21
N LYS A 91 -0.87 19.88 -0.86
CA LYS A 91 -1.03 21.29 -0.51
C LYS A 91 -1.59 22.07 -1.67
N PHE A 92 -2.28 23.16 -1.38
CA PHE A 92 -2.72 24.11 -2.43
C PHE A 92 -1.54 24.72 -3.19
N SER A 93 -0.36 24.83 -2.58
CA SER A 93 0.88 25.25 -3.26
C SER A 93 1.38 24.26 -4.32
N ASP A 94 0.93 23.01 -4.27
CA ASP A 94 1.30 21.99 -5.25
C ASP A 94 0.43 22.09 -6.52
N VAL A 95 -0.50 23.04 -6.55
CA VAL A 95 -1.34 23.35 -7.71
C VAL A 95 -0.74 24.51 -8.49
N PHE A 96 -0.37 24.26 -9.73
CA PHE A 96 0.16 25.26 -10.66
C PHE A 96 -0.23 24.90 -12.09
N ASP A 97 -0.48 25.90 -12.94
CA ASP A 97 -0.83 25.70 -14.36
C ASP A 97 -1.95 24.66 -14.60
N ASN A 98 -3.05 24.81 -13.83
CA ASN A 98 -4.22 23.92 -13.87
C ASN A 98 -3.91 22.43 -13.64
N ARG A 99 -2.84 22.14 -12.89
CA ARG A 99 -2.40 20.79 -12.55
C ARG A 99 -2.02 20.69 -11.07
N LEU A 100 -2.34 19.54 -10.48
CA LEU A 100 -1.88 19.12 -9.15
C LEU A 100 -0.61 18.28 -9.31
N TYR A 101 0.51 18.76 -8.78
CA TYR A 101 1.77 18.05 -8.79
C TYR A 101 1.90 17.18 -7.54
N VAL A 102 2.20 15.89 -7.73
CA VAL A 102 2.36 14.93 -6.62
C VAL A 102 3.69 14.20 -6.78
N THR A 103 4.46 14.15 -5.70
CA THR A 103 5.62 13.24 -5.59
C THR A 103 5.22 12.10 -4.65
N GLN A 104 5.09 10.89 -5.18
CA GLN A 104 4.63 9.75 -4.41
C GLN A 104 5.66 9.34 -3.36
N ILE A 105 5.27 9.28 -2.10
CA ILE A 105 6.16 9.02 -0.96
C ILE A 105 6.82 7.66 -1.09
N LYS A 106 6.03 6.62 -1.42
CA LYS A 106 6.53 5.24 -1.48
C LYS A 106 7.56 4.98 -2.58
N THR A 107 7.41 5.61 -3.75
CA THR A 107 8.17 5.27 -4.97
C THR A 107 9.04 6.40 -5.49
N GLY A 108 8.83 7.64 -5.02
CA GLY A 108 9.49 8.84 -5.54
C GLY A 108 8.99 9.30 -6.91
N MET A 109 7.95 8.67 -7.48
CA MET A 109 7.43 9.04 -8.79
C MET A 109 6.77 10.43 -8.75
N LYS A 110 7.05 11.24 -9.77
CA LYS A 110 6.48 12.59 -9.93
C LYS A 110 5.41 12.57 -11.01
N ILE A 111 4.21 13.04 -10.68
CA ILE A 111 3.06 13.08 -11.57
C ILE A 111 2.41 14.46 -11.51
N ALA A 112 1.76 14.87 -12.61
CA ALA A 112 1.01 16.11 -12.70
C ALA A 112 -0.40 15.82 -13.20
N ILE A 113 -1.38 15.91 -12.30
CA ILE A 113 -2.78 15.52 -12.52
C ILE A 113 -3.57 16.76 -12.97
N PRO A 114 -4.25 16.77 -14.12
CA PRO A 114 -5.04 17.93 -14.54
C PRO A 114 -6.24 18.14 -13.62
N LEU A 115 -6.53 19.41 -13.27
CA LEU A 115 -7.70 19.74 -12.43
C LEU A 115 -9.05 19.53 -13.12
N SER A 116 -9.03 19.35 -14.45
CA SER A 116 -10.21 18.99 -15.25
C SER A 116 -10.57 17.50 -15.15
N LEU A 117 -9.82 16.70 -14.39
CA LEU A 117 -10.09 15.28 -14.22
C LEU A 117 -11.37 15.09 -13.37
N THR A 118 -12.33 14.35 -13.92
CA THR A 118 -13.58 13.98 -13.25
C THR A 118 -13.81 12.48 -13.37
N LEU A 119 -14.70 11.95 -12.52
CA LEU A 119 -15.20 10.58 -12.63
C LEU A 119 -16.21 10.43 -13.77
#